data_AF-A0A117KVH4-F1
#
_entry.id   AF-A0A117KVH4-F1
#
_cell.length_a   1.000
_cell.length_b   1.000
_cell.length_c   1.000
_cell.angle_alpha   90.00
_cell.angle_beta   90.00
_cell.angle_gamma   90.00
#
_symmetry.space_group_name_H-M   'P 1'
#
loop_
_entity.id
_entity.type
_entity.pdbx_description
1 polymer ?
#
loop_
_entity_poly.entity_id
_entity_poly.type
_entity_poly.pdbx_seq_one_letter_code
_entity_poly.pdbx_strand_id
1 'polypeptide(L)'
;MRWSLDVLYTSFDSEEFQKDNEKITSSIEHIRSWTEENFTTYENSKEKLEYYIRFKNELGDLMVKVRGYSALSLSVDVKNEKALKALESLENISTMLAEPETKFKRWLLNMPNLEETIQSSSYLKEHEFFIKETVKEAMHLLSEKEETIIAKMKNTGSEAWAKLHDLLTSTLLVDININGEEKKLPLSVVRNMAYDKDPYIRKTAYFAELNSYKKIEDASAACLNGIKGEVITVTELRKYSSPLEMTLQRSRMDFETLEAMLEAIEEYLPEFRRYLKEKARLLGHKDGLPFYDLFAPVGKLDKKFTFDEAKEFIVENFNSFSEDLAQFAKKAFENSWIDAEPREGKRGGAFCYNLHPIKQSRILANFDGSFSNVLTLAHELGHGYHGHLLANETLINSRYPMPIAETASIFNEHIIVNSALKTASKEEKLSIIENSLQRSTQTIVDIYSRFLFEDEVIKRRKDHSLSVEELKQIMIEAQKKTYGDGLDQNYLHPYMWINKPHYYDADLNYYNFPYAFGELFVKGLIYKYNQEGKKFVEEYKNLLSQTGKKNLYDLGKIVGFDLHSKDFWRKSLDVIKEEIDQFISLI
;
A
#
# COMPACT_ATOMS: atom_id res chain seq x y z
N MET A 1 13.56 -16.03 -18.05
CA MET A 1 14.35 -14.77 -18.07
C MET A 1 14.69 -14.38 -16.63
N ARG A 2 15.95 -14.02 -16.36
CA ARG A 2 16.45 -13.63 -15.03
C ARG A 2 17.01 -12.22 -15.10
N TRP A 3 16.83 -11.43 -14.05
CA TRP A 3 17.44 -10.12 -13.99
C TRP A 3 18.96 -10.21 -13.80
N SER A 4 19.69 -9.11 -14.02
CA SER A 4 21.09 -8.97 -13.57
C SER A 4 21.19 -7.90 -12.48
N LEU A 5 22.01 -8.18 -11.47
CA LEU A 5 22.37 -7.25 -10.40
C LEU A 5 23.83 -6.76 -10.51
N ASP A 6 24.56 -7.16 -11.57
CA ASP A 6 26.00 -6.89 -11.72
C ASP A 6 26.33 -5.40 -11.82
N VAL A 7 25.36 -4.59 -12.29
CA VAL A 7 25.45 -3.13 -12.32
C VAL A 7 25.49 -2.50 -10.93
N LEU A 8 24.99 -3.21 -9.90
CA LEU A 8 25.16 -2.82 -8.50
C LEU A 8 26.49 -3.37 -7.98
N TYR A 9 26.62 -4.70 -7.95
CA TYR A 9 27.79 -5.42 -7.46
C TYR A 9 27.91 -6.78 -8.14
N THR A 10 29.13 -7.25 -8.38
CA THR A 10 29.38 -8.56 -9.03
C THR A 10 29.30 -9.73 -8.05
N SER A 11 29.54 -9.50 -6.76
CA SER A 11 29.35 -10.47 -5.69
C SER A 11 29.30 -9.79 -4.32
N PHE A 12 28.87 -10.51 -3.29
CA PHE A 12 28.98 -10.06 -1.89
C PHE A 12 30.44 -9.94 -1.40
N ASP A 13 31.41 -10.54 -2.12
CA ASP A 13 32.83 -10.46 -1.80
C ASP A 13 33.56 -9.41 -2.66
N SER A 14 32.84 -8.69 -3.52
CA SER A 14 33.43 -7.67 -4.38
C SER A 14 33.94 -6.50 -3.53
N GLU A 15 35.05 -5.90 -3.97
CA GLU A 15 35.67 -4.77 -3.27
C GLU A 15 34.69 -3.59 -3.16
N GLU A 16 33.87 -3.37 -4.18
CA GLU A 16 32.86 -2.30 -4.21
C GLU A 16 31.77 -2.54 -3.16
N PHE A 17 31.26 -3.77 -3.01
CA PHE A 17 30.23 -4.08 -2.01
C PHE A 17 30.76 -3.91 -0.59
N GLN A 18 31.97 -4.38 -0.32
CA GLN A 18 32.60 -4.25 0.99
C GLN A 18 32.88 -2.78 1.33
N LYS A 19 33.45 -2.01 0.40
CA LYS A 19 33.67 -0.56 0.56
C LYS A 19 32.38 0.21 0.82
N ASP A 20 31.31 -0.09 0.09
CA ASP A 20 30.03 0.58 0.28
C ASP A 20 29.43 0.27 1.67
N ASN A 21 29.55 -0.97 2.17
CA ASN A 21 29.12 -1.32 3.54
C ASN A 21 29.95 -0.63 4.64
N GLU A 22 31.27 -0.60 4.49
CA GLU A 22 32.17 0.12 5.41
C GLU A 22 31.88 1.62 5.40
N LYS A 23 31.60 2.18 4.22
CA LYS A 23 31.22 3.59 4.06
C LYS A 23 29.87 3.90 4.72
N ILE A 24 28.87 3.01 4.65
CA ILE A 24 27.61 3.18 5.39
C ILE A 24 27.89 3.28 6.88
N THR A 25 28.66 2.34 7.43
CA THR A 25 28.96 2.27 8.87
C THR A 25 29.67 3.54 9.34
N SER A 26 30.77 3.90 8.69
CA SER A 26 31.54 5.11 9.02
C SER A 26 30.73 6.40 8.82
N SER A 27 29.85 6.46 7.81
CA SER A 27 28.97 7.63 7.59
C SER A 27 27.95 7.79 8.73
N ILE A 28 27.38 6.68 9.21
CA ILE A 28 26.44 6.67 10.35
C ILE A 28 27.15 7.11 11.64
N GLU A 29 28.37 6.61 11.89
CA GLU A 29 29.16 7.05 13.04
C GLU A 29 29.50 8.54 12.95
N HIS A 30 29.94 8.99 11.77
CA HIS A 30 30.27 10.38 11.52
C HIS A 30 29.09 11.31 11.76
N ILE A 31 27.90 11.02 11.21
CA ILE A 31 26.75 11.92 11.37
C ILE A 31 26.25 11.99 12.81
N ARG A 32 26.41 10.93 13.60
CA ARG A 32 26.07 10.95 15.02
C ARG A 32 26.94 11.96 15.77
N SER A 33 28.26 11.87 15.60
CA SER A 33 29.19 12.83 16.20
C SER A 33 28.96 14.24 15.65
N TRP A 34 28.80 14.37 14.32
CA TRP A 34 28.60 15.66 13.68
C TRP A 34 27.34 16.37 14.17
N THR A 35 26.21 15.65 14.32
CA THR A 35 24.96 16.25 14.82
C THR A 35 25.04 16.62 16.30
N GLU A 36 25.76 15.87 17.12
CA GLU A 36 26.03 16.25 18.52
C GLU A 36 26.80 17.57 18.63
N GLU A 37 27.76 17.79 17.75
CA GLU A 37 28.55 19.02 17.76
C GLU A 37 27.80 20.20 17.10
N ASN A 38 27.14 19.97 15.98
CA ASN A 38 26.66 21.04 15.10
C ASN A 38 25.21 21.48 15.36
N PHE A 39 24.36 20.61 15.92
CA PHE A 39 22.96 20.94 16.23
C PHE A 39 22.75 21.46 17.66
N THR A 40 23.79 22.08 18.23
CA THR A 40 23.76 22.77 19.53
C THR A 40 23.54 24.27 19.42
N THR A 41 23.87 24.87 18.27
CA THR A 41 23.71 26.31 17.98
C THR A 41 23.13 26.55 16.58
N TYR A 42 22.67 27.78 16.35
CA TYR A 42 22.14 28.22 15.05
C TYR A 42 23.15 29.03 14.21
N GLU A 43 24.42 29.08 14.62
CA GLU A 43 25.48 29.63 13.77
C GLU A 43 25.67 28.76 12.52
N ASN A 44 25.85 29.38 11.36
CA ASN A 44 26.00 28.70 10.06
C ASN A 44 24.83 27.72 9.77
N SER A 45 23.61 28.08 10.16
CA SER A 45 22.44 27.19 10.02
C SER A 45 22.16 26.80 8.58
N LYS A 46 22.40 27.70 7.61
CA LYS A 46 22.28 27.39 6.19
C LYS A 46 23.21 26.24 5.80
N GLU A 47 24.48 26.37 6.11
CA GLU A 47 25.53 25.40 5.77
C GLU A 47 25.27 24.06 6.47
N LYS A 48 24.86 24.08 7.74
CA LYS A 48 24.50 22.88 8.50
C LYS A 48 23.29 22.16 7.91
N LEU A 49 22.26 22.89 7.50
CA LEU A 49 21.06 22.32 6.90
C LEU A 49 21.36 21.73 5.51
N GLU A 50 22.12 22.45 4.68
CA GLU A 50 22.57 21.93 3.38
C GLU A 50 23.41 20.66 3.55
N TYR A 51 24.36 20.67 4.48
CA TYR A 51 25.21 19.52 4.78
C TYR A 51 24.39 18.30 5.18
N TYR A 52 23.46 18.46 6.13
CA TYR A 52 22.66 17.34 6.62
C TYR A 52 21.75 16.75 5.54
N ILE A 53 21.13 17.58 4.69
CA ILE A 53 20.30 17.12 3.58
C ILE A 53 21.15 16.40 2.51
N ARG A 54 22.33 16.93 2.18
CA ARG A 54 23.28 16.24 1.27
C ARG A 54 23.68 14.88 1.84
N PHE A 55 24.06 14.85 3.12
CA PHE A 55 24.41 13.62 3.81
C PHE A 55 23.28 12.59 3.74
N LYS A 56 22.02 12.98 4.03
CA LYS A 56 20.89 12.05 3.95
C LYS A 56 20.67 11.50 2.54
N ASN A 57 20.81 12.34 1.51
CA ASN A 57 20.70 11.89 0.13
C ASN A 57 21.82 10.90 -0.24
N GLU A 58 23.08 11.24 0.07
CA GLU A 58 24.25 10.41 -0.23
C GLU A 58 24.24 9.07 0.51
N LEU A 59 23.98 9.09 1.83
CA LEU A 59 23.86 7.88 2.64
C LEU A 59 22.66 7.05 2.15
N GLY A 60 21.53 7.68 1.89
CA GLY A 60 20.34 7.00 1.42
C GLY A 60 20.56 6.30 0.09
N ASP A 61 21.25 6.93 -0.87
CA ASP A 61 21.57 6.31 -2.15
C ASP A 61 22.46 5.07 -1.97
N LEU A 62 23.46 5.16 -1.09
CA LEU A 62 24.34 4.05 -0.75
C LEU A 62 23.58 2.89 -0.10
N MET A 63 22.70 3.19 0.86
CA MET A 63 21.84 2.21 1.51
C MET A 63 20.88 1.55 0.52
N VAL A 64 20.32 2.30 -0.44
CA VAL A 64 19.46 1.73 -1.50
C VAL A 64 20.24 0.77 -2.38
N LYS A 65 21.50 1.05 -2.73
CA LYS A 65 22.33 0.10 -3.51
C LYS A 65 22.57 -1.19 -2.73
N VAL A 66 23.09 -1.10 -1.51
CA VAL A 66 23.47 -2.26 -0.69
C VAL A 66 22.23 -3.08 -0.32
N ARG A 67 21.17 -2.41 0.14
CA ARG A 67 19.89 -3.06 0.45
C ARG A 67 19.26 -3.65 -0.79
N GLY A 68 19.26 -2.92 -1.91
CA GLY A 68 18.71 -3.36 -3.18
C GLY A 68 19.37 -4.65 -3.65
N TYR A 69 20.71 -4.68 -3.70
CA TYR A 69 21.46 -5.89 -4.05
C TYR A 69 21.10 -7.07 -3.14
N SER A 70 21.16 -6.84 -1.82
CA SER A 70 20.93 -7.91 -0.84
C SER A 70 19.48 -8.42 -0.86
N ALA A 71 18.49 -7.53 -0.85
CA ALA A 71 17.07 -7.88 -0.88
C ALA A 71 16.67 -8.56 -2.20
N LEU A 72 17.18 -8.07 -3.33
CA LEU A 72 16.89 -8.67 -4.63
C LEU A 72 17.54 -10.04 -4.75
N SER A 73 18.79 -10.23 -4.32
CA SER A 73 19.44 -11.54 -4.26
C SER A 73 18.66 -12.53 -3.37
N LEU A 74 18.23 -12.10 -2.18
CA LEU A 74 17.43 -12.94 -1.29
C LEU A 74 16.05 -13.26 -1.87
N SER A 75 15.45 -12.34 -2.63
CA SER A 75 14.12 -12.54 -3.23
C SER A 75 14.09 -13.64 -4.31
N VAL A 76 15.23 -13.95 -4.92
CA VAL A 76 15.34 -15.02 -5.93
C VAL A 76 16.00 -16.30 -5.40
N ASP A 77 16.58 -16.23 -4.20
CA ASP A 77 17.15 -17.34 -3.45
C ASP A 77 17.06 -17.05 -1.94
N VAL A 78 15.98 -17.49 -1.31
CA VAL A 78 15.71 -17.29 0.12
C VAL A 78 16.72 -18.00 1.03
N LYS A 79 17.53 -18.92 0.50
CA LYS A 79 18.61 -19.61 1.25
C LYS A 79 19.94 -18.88 1.15
N ASN A 80 20.00 -17.71 0.51
CA ASN A 80 21.23 -16.94 0.37
C ASN A 80 21.67 -16.30 1.70
N GLU A 81 22.53 -17.02 2.43
CA GLU A 81 23.04 -16.61 3.74
C GLU A 81 23.81 -15.28 3.70
N LYS A 82 24.56 -15.00 2.62
CA LYS A 82 25.30 -13.74 2.47
C LYS A 82 24.36 -12.55 2.33
N ALA A 83 23.30 -12.71 1.54
CA ALA A 83 22.27 -11.70 1.37
C ALA A 83 21.51 -11.43 2.67
N LEU A 84 21.12 -12.50 3.39
CA LEU A 84 20.46 -12.38 4.68
C LEU A 84 21.34 -11.65 5.70
N LYS A 85 22.60 -12.07 5.85
CA LYS A 85 23.56 -11.44 6.77
C LYS A 85 23.77 -9.95 6.43
N ALA A 86 23.86 -9.60 5.15
CA ALA A 86 24.03 -8.22 4.72
C ALA A 86 22.80 -7.36 5.07
N LEU A 87 21.58 -7.88 4.88
CA LEU A 87 20.36 -7.18 5.27
C LEU A 87 20.27 -6.98 6.77
N GLU A 88 20.50 -8.02 7.57
CA GLU A 88 20.48 -7.94 9.04
C GLU A 88 21.55 -6.96 9.56
N SER A 89 22.75 -6.98 8.99
CA SER A 89 23.82 -6.04 9.35
C SER A 89 23.42 -4.60 9.03
N LEU A 90 22.82 -4.37 7.85
CA LEU A 90 22.33 -3.06 7.44
C LEU A 90 21.16 -2.57 8.32
N GLU A 91 20.23 -3.45 8.68
CA GLU A 91 19.11 -3.13 9.58
C GLU A 91 19.61 -2.74 10.96
N ASN A 92 20.55 -3.50 11.52
CA ASN A 92 21.16 -3.22 12.81
C ASN A 92 21.87 -1.86 12.85
N ILE A 93 22.74 -1.56 11.88
CA ILE A 93 23.46 -0.28 11.85
C ILE A 93 22.51 0.90 11.60
N SER A 94 21.45 0.70 10.80
CA SER A 94 20.45 1.75 10.51
C SER A 94 19.71 2.22 11.76
N THR A 95 19.56 1.39 12.79
CA THR A 95 18.94 1.81 14.07
C THR A 95 19.66 2.98 14.73
N MET A 96 20.97 3.12 14.48
CA MET A 96 21.79 4.20 15.02
C MET A 96 21.46 5.57 14.38
N LEU A 97 20.67 5.62 13.30
CA LEU A 97 20.20 6.87 12.69
C LEU A 97 19.05 7.53 13.48
N ALA A 98 18.37 6.81 14.38
CA ALA A 98 17.23 7.35 15.13
C ALA A 98 17.62 8.57 15.99
N GLU A 99 18.79 8.54 16.61
CA GLU A 99 19.33 9.62 17.42
C GLU A 99 19.63 10.90 16.60
N PRO A 100 20.46 10.87 15.54
CA PRO A 100 20.74 12.06 14.73
C PRO A 100 19.49 12.60 14.01
N GLU A 101 18.53 11.73 13.63
CA GLU A 101 17.25 12.18 13.08
C GLU A 101 16.38 12.92 14.11
N THR A 102 16.31 12.43 15.34
CA THR A 102 15.59 13.10 16.43
C THR A 102 16.21 14.45 16.75
N LYS A 103 17.55 14.52 16.80
CA LYS A 103 18.30 15.78 17.00
C LYS A 103 18.02 16.77 15.87
N PHE A 104 18.08 16.33 14.62
CA PHE A 104 17.75 17.16 13.46
C PHE A 104 16.34 17.75 13.56
N LYS A 105 15.33 16.90 13.83
CA LYS A 105 13.94 17.34 13.98
C LYS A 105 13.79 18.42 15.06
N ARG A 106 14.39 18.22 16.24
CA ARG A 106 14.35 19.20 17.34
C ARG A 106 15.08 20.50 17.02
N TRP A 107 16.26 20.41 16.40
CA TRP A 107 17.04 21.57 16.01
C TRP A 107 16.28 22.41 14.98
N LEU A 108 15.72 21.74 13.96
CA LEU A 108 14.95 22.38 12.89
C LEU A 108 13.66 23.03 13.39
N LEU A 109 12.94 22.38 14.31
CA LEU A 109 11.72 22.94 14.92
C LEU A 109 11.94 24.30 15.59
N ASN A 110 13.10 24.47 16.24
CA ASN A 110 13.43 25.67 17.01
C ASN A 110 14.31 26.66 16.23
N MET A 111 14.55 26.40 14.93
CA MET A 111 15.45 27.20 14.12
C MET A 111 14.87 28.60 13.81
N PRO A 112 15.58 29.69 14.16
CA PRO A 112 15.16 31.04 13.80
C PRO A 112 15.33 31.28 12.29
N ASN A 113 14.49 32.14 11.71
CA ASN A 113 14.57 32.55 10.30
C ASN A 113 14.63 31.37 9.30
N LEU A 114 13.94 30.27 9.59
CA LEU A 114 13.94 29.07 8.74
C LEU A 114 13.53 29.39 7.29
N GLU A 115 12.45 30.14 7.10
CA GLU A 115 11.96 30.51 5.76
C GLU A 115 12.98 31.35 4.99
N GLU A 116 13.61 32.35 5.62
CA GLU A 116 14.69 33.14 5.01
C GLU A 116 15.87 32.25 4.62
N THR A 117 16.23 31.30 5.50
CA THR A 117 17.33 30.36 5.24
C THR A 117 17.03 29.48 4.03
N ILE A 118 15.80 28.94 3.93
CA ILE A 118 15.35 28.15 2.77
C ILE A 118 15.44 28.99 1.48
N GLN A 119 14.92 30.22 1.49
CA GLN A 119 14.92 31.08 0.29
C GLN A 119 16.34 31.55 -0.10
N SER A 120 17.28 31.59 0.84
CA SER A 120 18.67 32.00 0.59
C SER A 120 19.54 30.94 -0.13
N SER A 121 19.01 29.74 -0.36
CA SER A 121 19.73 28.63 -1.00
C SER A 121 18.84 27.93 -2.04
N SER A 122 19.33 27.84 -3.27
CA SER A 122 18.65 27.06 -4.31
C SER A 122 18.51 25.60 -3.92
N TYR A 123 19.52 25.02 -3.26
CA TYR A 123 19.49 23.63 -2.82
C TYR A 123 18.46 23.40 -1.71
N LEU A 124 18.37 24.32 -0.73
CA LEU A 124 17.36 24.20 0.33
C LEU A 124 15.94 24.40 -0.22
N LYS A 125 15.77 25.34 -1.16
CA LYS A 125 14.49 25.56 -1.84
C LYS A 125 14.02 24.31 -2.61
N GLU A 126 14.93 23.59 -3.25
CA GLU A 126 14.62 22.30 -3.89
C GLU A 126 14.09 21.26 -2.90
N HIS A 127 14.53 21.32 -1.63
CA HIS A 127 14.14 20.40 -0.56
C HIS A 127 13.13 21.00 0.43
N GLU A 128 12.51 22.13 0.08
CA GLU A 128 11.62 22.90 0.95
C GLU A 128 10.48 22.03 1.51
N PHE A 129 9.91 21.16 0.67
CA PHE A 129 8.81 20.29 1.07
C PHE A 129 9.23 19.33 2.20
N PHE A 130 10.37 18.66 2.05
CA PHE A 130 10.92 17.78 3.10
C PHE A 130 11.23 18.54 4.39
N ILE A 131 11.79 19.75 4.29
CA ILE A 131 12.11 20.59 5.45
C ILE A 131 10.82 20.94 6.20
N LYS A 132 9.79 21.40 5.50
CA LYS A 132 8.50 21.77 6.09
C LYS A 132 7.75 20.57 6.69
N GLU A 133 7.80 19.42 6.02
CA GLU A 133 7.25 18.15 6.55
C GLU A 133 7.97 17.73 7.84
N THR A 134 9.30 17.82 7.86
CA THR A 134 10.12 17.52 9.05
C THR A 134 9.76 18.43 10.22
N VAL A 135 9.54 19.73 9.99
CA VAL A 135 9.08 20.65 11.03
C VAL A 135 7.71 20.25 11.56
N LYS A 136 6.76 19.91 10.68
CA LYS A 136 5.42 19.48 11.08
C LYS A 136 5.47 18.20 11.93
N GLU A 137 6.29 17.23 11.57
CA GLU A 137 6.53 16.03 12.40
C GLU A 137 7.14 16.39 13.76
N ALA A 138 8.10 17.32 13.77
CA ALA A 138 8.81 17.71 14.97
C ALA A 138 7.92 18.39 16.02
N MET A 139 6.84 19.08 15.60
CA MET A 139 5.85 19.69 16.51
C MET A 139 5.18 18.68 17.45
N HIS A 140 5.16 17.41 17.05
CA HIS A 140 4.54 16.31 17.81
C HIS A 140 5.55 15.45 18.57
N LEU A 141 6.84 15.80 18.55
CA LEU A 141 7.85 15.11 19.35
C LEU A 141 7.68 15.45 20.83
N LEU A 142 7.71 14.42 21.66
CA LEU A 142 7.76 14.56 23.11
C LEU A 142 9.17 14.93 23.58
N SER A 143 9.44 14.96 24.88
CA SER A 143 10.82 15.00 25.37
C SER A 143 11.57 13.70 25.02
N GLU A 144 12.90 13.74 24.98
CA GLU A 144 13.71 12.55 24.70
C GLU A 144 13.44 11.41 25.69
N LYS A 145 13.26 11.77 26.97
CA LYS A 145 12.90 10.82 28.03
C LYS A 145 11.55 10.17 27.77
N GLU A 146 10.54 10.92 27.36
CA GLU A 146 9.19 10.41 27.08
C GLU A 146 9.19 9.51 25.83
N GLU A 147 9.83 9.92 24.74
CA GLU A 147 9.96 9.07 23.53
C GLU A 147 10.68 7.75 23.87
N THR A 148 11.74 7.81 24.68
CA THR A 148 12.47 6.61 25.14
C THR A 148 11.59 5.70 25.99
N ILE A 149 10.78 6.26 26.89
CA ILE A 149 9.85 5.49 27.72
C ILE A 149 8.79 4.81 26.83
N ILE A 150 8.17 5.55 25.91
CA ILE A 150 7.17 5.00 24.99
C ILE A 150 7.77 3.87 24.16
N ALA A 151 8.94 4.09 23.55
CA ALA A 151 9.61 3.07 22.74
C ALA A 151 9.91 1.79 23.55
N LYS A 152 10.35 1.92 24.80
CA LYS A 152 10.60 0.76 25.68
C LYS A 152 9.30 0.05 26.06
N MET A 153 8.26 0.79 26.40
CA MET A 153 6.97 0.24 26.82
C MET A 153 6.24 -0.44 25.66
N LYS A 154 6.40 0.05 24.42
CA LYS A 154 5.82 -0.53 23.21
C LYS A 154 6.17 -2.01 23.04
N ASN A 155 7.43 -2.39 23.33
CA ASN A 155 7.92 -3.77 23.26
C ASN A 155 7.09 -4.75 24.13
N THR A 156 6.68 -4.31 25.33
CA THR A 156 5.84 -5.10 26.25
C THR A 156 4.37 -4.68 26.24
N GLY A 157 4.02 -3.70 25.39
CA GLY A 157 2.69 -3.19 25.13
C GLY A 157 2.19 -3.65 23.78
N SER A 158 1.93 -2.71 22.86
CA SER A 158 1.29 -2.99 21.57
C SER A 158 2.00 -4.07 20.74
N GLU A 159 3.33 -4.14 20.75
CA GLU A 159 4.06 -5.16 19.98
C GLU A 159 3.88 -6.57 20.57
N ALA A 160 3.79 -6.69 21.89
CA ALA A 160 3.52 -7.98 22.53
C ALA A 160 2.08 -8.46 22.21
N TRP A 161 1.12 -7.53 22.20
CA TRP A 161 -0.26 -7.83 21.81
C TRP A 161 -0.39 -8.19 20.34
N ALA A 162 0.32 -7.49 19.45
CA ALA A 162 0.39 -7.82 18.03
C ALA A 162 0.93 -9.25 17.82
N LYS A 163 2.05 -9.58 18.47
CA LYS A 163 2.66 -10.93 18.43
C LYS A 163 1.72 -12.01 18.95
N LEU A 164 0.98 -11.73 20.03
CA LEU A 164 0.00 -12.67 20.56
C LEU A 164 -1.14 -12.90 19.55
N HIS A 165 -1.69 -11.83 18.97
CA HIS A 165 -2.73 -11.94 17.96
C HIS A 165 -2.27 -12.75 16.72
N ASP A 166 -1.06 -12.47 16.24
CA ASP A 166 -0.45 -13.20 15.13
C ASP A 166 -0.26 -14.69 15.46
N LEU A 167 0.17 -15.00 16.69
CA LEU A 167 0.27 -16.38 17.16
C LEU A 167 -1.11 -17.07 17.18
N LEU A 168 -2.14 -16.40 17.72
CA LEU A 168 -3.49 -16.94 17.81
C LEU A 168 -4.06 -17.26 16.44
N THR A 169 -3.96 -16.32 15.49
CA THR A 169 -4.52 -16.50 14.14
C THR A 169 -3.73 -17.47 13.28
N SER A 170 -2.40 -17.52 13.42
CA SER A 170 -1.54 -18.44 12.65
C SER A 170 -1.60 -19.89 13.12
N THR A 171 -1.92 -20.13 14.40
CA THR A 171 -2.03 -21.47 14.99
C THR A 171 -3.45 -22.00 15.08
N LEU A 172 -4.46 -21.20 14.72
CA LEU A 172 -5.86 -21.60 14.76
C LEU A 172 -6.15 -22.71 13.73
N LEU A 173 -6.54 -23.88 14.25
CA LEU A 173 -7.09 -24.98 13.46
C LEU A 173 -8.63 -24.92 13.42
N VAL A 174 -9.14 -25.00 12.21
CA VAL A 174 -10.56 -25.00 11.89
C VAL A 174 -11.02 -26.43 11.68
N ASP A 175 -12.01 -26.86 12.46
CA ASP A 175 -12.71 -28.12 12.26
C ASP A 175 -13.71 -27.93 11.12
N ILE A 176 -13.55 -28.67 10.02
CA ILE A 176 -14.37 -28.55 8.81
C ILE A 176 -14.69 -29.93 8.25
N ASN A 177 -15.95 -30.14 7.85
CA ASN A 177 -16.39 -31.36 7.19
C ASN A 177 -16.59 -31.09 5.70
N ILE A 178 -15.77 -31.70 4.85
CA ILE A 178 -15.89 -31.56 3.39
C ILE A 178 -16.27 -32.92 2.82
N ASN A 179 -17.46 -33.02 2.22
CA ASN A 179 -17.94 -34.25 1.58
C ASN A 179 -17.98 -35.47 2.51
N GLY A 180 -18.29 -35.26 3.80
CA GLY A 180 -18.34 -36.31 4.81
C GLY A 180 -17.00 -36.61 5.49
N GLU A 181 -15.90 -35.98 5.06
CA GLU A 181 -14.58 -36.14 5.65
C GLU A 181 -14.30 -35.02 6.65
N GLU A 182 -14.11 -35.37 7.93
CA GLU A 182 -13.69 -34.42 8.96
C GLU A 182 -12.21 -34.07 8.82
N LYS A 183 -11.91 -32.78 8.71
CA LYS A 183 -10.56 -32.24 8.58
C LYS A 183 -10.31 -31.18 9.64
N LYS A 184 -9.05 -31.05 10.04
CA LYS A 184 -8.53 -29.89 10.76
C LYS A 184 -7.57 -29.14 9.86
N LEU A 185 -8.00 -27.97 9.39
CA LEU A 185 -7.23 -27.17 8.44
C LEU A 185 -6.79 -25.86 9.09
N PRO A 186 -5.62 -25.29 8.72
CA PRO A 186 -5.24 -23.95 9.14
C PRO A 186 -6.30 -22.92 8.72
N LEU A 187 -6.52 -21.88 9.55
CA LEU A 187 -7.45 -20.79 9.25
C LEU A 187 -7.23 -20.19 7.85
N SER A 188 -5.98 -19.97 7.45
CA SER A 188 -5.64 -19.41 6.13
C SER A 188 -6.11 -20.28 4.97
N VAL A 189 -6.06 -21.61 5.11
CA VAL A 189 -6.54 -22.56 4.10
C VAL A 189 -8.05 -22.48 3.98
N VAL A 190 -8.77 -22.45 5.11
CA VAL A 190 -10.25 -22.33 5.11
C VAL A 190 -10.70 -21.01 4.52
N ARG A 191 -10.05 -19.89 4.85
CA ARG A 191 -10.38 -18.57 4.28
C ARG A 191 -10.19 -18.51 2.77
N ASN A 192 -9.13 -19.14 2.25
CA ASN A 192 -8.89 -19.22 0.81
C ASN A 192 -9.98 -20.01 0.06
N MET A 193 -10.75 -20.85 0.74
CA MET A 193 -11.87 -21.56 0.12
C MET A 193 -12.99 -20.62 -0.34
N ALA A 194 -13.05 -19.36 0.12
CA ALA A 194 -14.02 -18.38 -0.38
C ALA A 194 -13.88 -18.07 -1.89
N TYR A 195 -12.75 -18.40 -2.51
CA TYR A 195 -12.49 -18.26 -3.95
C TYR A 195 -12.80 -19.54 -4.75
N ASP A 196 -13.25 -20.62 -4.08
CA ASP A 196 -13.52 -21.89 -4.74
C ASP A 196 -14.69 -21.76 -5.73
N LYS A 197 -14.64 -22.54 -6.82
CA LYS A 197 -15.72 -22.57 -7.82
C LYS A 197 -16.97 -23.23 -7.26
N ASP A 198 -16.84 -24.17 -6.34
CA ASP A 198 -17.95 -24.89 -5.71
C ASP A 198 -18.60 -24.09 -4.57
N PRO A 199 -19.88 -23.68 -4.71
CA PRO A 199 -20.62 -22.99 -3.65
C PRO A 199 -20.73 -23.76 -2.33
N TYR A 200 -20.73 -25.10 -2.38
CA TYR A 200 -20.78 -25.93 -1.17
C TYR A 200 -19.50 -25.75 -0.33
N ILE A 201 -18.34 -25.71 -0.98
CA ILE A 201 -17.05 -25.49 -0.32
C ILE A 201 -17.01 -24.11 0.33
N ARG A 202 -17.40 -23.05 -0.41
CA ARG A 202 -17.43 -21.67 0.12
C ARG A 202 -18.33 -21.54 1.36
N LYS A 203 -19.55 -22.05 1.27
CA LYS A 203 -20.53 -22.00 2.36
C LYS A 203 -20.08 -22.79 3.59
N THR A 204 -19.53 -23.99 3.37
CA THR A 204 -19.03 -24.85 4.45
C THR A 204 -17.85 -24.21 5.16
N ALA A 205 -16.90 -23.64 4.39
CA ALA A 205 -15.75 -22.93 4.92
C ALA A 205 -16.15 -21.73 5.78
N TYR A 206 -17.12 -20.93 5.32
CA TYR A 206 -17.63 -19.78 6.06
C TYR A 206 -18.18 -20.14 7.46
N PHE A 207 -19.04 -21.16 7.57
CA PHE A 207 -19.54 -21.56 8.88
C PHE A 207 -18.46 -22.15 9.78
N ALA A 208 -17.53 -22.92 9.20
CA ALA A 208 -16.39 -23.48 9.93
C ALA A 208 -15.46 -22.36 10.45
N GLU A 209 -15.16 -21.37 9.63
CA GLU A 209 -14.40 -20.16 9.98
C GLU A 209 -15.08 -19.43 11.15
N LEU A 210 -16.35 -19.06 11.04
CA LEU A 210 -17.09 -18.36 12.10
C LEU A 210 -17.10 -19.13 13.43
N ASN A 211 -17.26 -20.45 13.39
CA ASN A 211 -17.25 -21.26 14.60
C ASN A 211 -15.86 -21.35 15.23
N SER A 212 -14.80 -21.36 14.41
CA SER A 212 -13.42 -21.43 14.90
C SER A 212 -13.00 -20.20 15.69
N TYR A 213 -13.52 -19.01 15.34
CA TYR A 213 -13.15 -17.76 15.99
C TYR A 213 -13.53 -17.70 17.48
N LYS A 214 -14.57 -18.43 17.90
CA LYS A 214 -14.95 -18.55 19.32
C LYS A 214 -13.80 -19.06 20.20
N LYS A 215 -12.85 -19.79 19.64
CA LYS A 215 -11.67 -20.32 20.36
C LYS A 215 -10.66 -19.22 20.72
N ILE A 216 -10.68 -18.08 20.03
CA ILE A 216 -9.68 -17.01 20.15
C ILE A 216 -10.27 -15.60 20.32
N GLU A 217 -11.60 -15.45 20.34
CA GLU A 217 -12.27 -14.15 20.29
C GLU A 217 -11.95 -13.27 21.50
N ASP A 218 -11.96 -13.83 22.72
CA ASP A 218 -11.65 -13.08 23.95
C ASP A 218 -10.21 -12.54 23.95
N ALA A 219 -9.25 -13.40 23.59
CA ALA A 219 -7.84 -13.02 23.52
C ALA A 219 -7.58 -12.00 22.41
N SER A 220 -8.25 -12.15 21.25
CA SER A 220 -8.15 -11.19 20.15
C SER A 220 -8.74 -9.83 20.55
N ALA A 221 -9.89 -9.81 21.24
CA ALA A 221 -10.48 -8.59 21.77
C ALA A 221 -9.55 -7.89 22.77
N ALA A 222 -8.90 -8.64 23.66
CA ALA A 222 -7.90 -8.10 24.59
C ALA A 222 -6.70 -7.47 23.85
N CYS A 223 -6.19 -8.14 22.80
CA CYS A 223 -5.11 -7.60 21.96
C CYS A 223 -5.53 -6.26 21.32
N LEU A 224 -6.70 -6.22 20.67
CA LEU A 224 -7.20 -5.01 20.01
C LEU A 224 -7.38 -3.85 21.00
N ASN A 225 -7.98 -4.12 22.16
CA ASN A 225 -8.18 -3.12 23.21
C ASN A 225 -6.87 -2.58 23.79
N GLY A 226 -5.87 -3.45 23.97
CA GLY A 226 -4.54 -3.06 24.45
C GLY A 226 -3.85 -2.12 23.46
N ILE A 227 -3.84 -2.52 22.19
CA ILE A 227 -3.20 -1.75 21.10
C ILE A 227 -3.90 -0.41 20.92
N LYS A 228 -5.24 -0.39 20.78
CA LYS A 228 -5.97 0.87 20.57
C LYS A 228 -5.92 1.79 21.79
N GLY A 229 -5.86 1.23 23.00
CA GLY A 229 -5.63 2.01 24.22
C GLY A 229 -4.26 2.71 24.23
N GLU A 230 -3.20 2.01 23.83
CA GLU A 230 -1.87 2.60 23.67
C GLU A 230 -1.86 3.69 22.60
N VAL A 231 -2.43 3.41 21.43
CA VAL A 231 -2.53 4.37 20.31
C VAL A 231 -3.21 5.67 20.74
N ILE A 232 -4.36 5.59 21.44
CA ILE A 232 -5.08 6.76 21.95
C ILE A 232 -4.18 7.56 22.90
N THR A 233 -3.57 6.88 23.87
CA THR A 233 -2.70 7.51 24.88
C THR A 233 -1.51 8.22 24.23
N VAL A 234 -0.80 7.55 23.31
CA VAL A 234 0.37 8.11 22.63
C VAL A 234 -0.01 9.27 21.71
N THR A 235 -1.16 9.18 21.04
CA THR A 235 -1.70 10.25 20.19
C THR A 235 -1.93 11.53 21.01
N GLU A 236 -2.56 11.41 22.17
CA GLU A 236 -2.82 12.54 23.08
C GLU A 236 -1.53 13.14 23.64
N LEU A 237 -0.58 12.29 24.07
CA LEU A 237 0.74 12.75 24.53
C LEU A 237 1.44 13.56 23.43
N ARG A 238 1.43 13.06 22.20
CA ARG A 238 1.98 13.74 21.01
C ARG A 238 1.14 14.91 20.51
N LYS A 239 0.07 15.28 21.22
CA LYS A 239 -0.79 16.44 20.96
C LYS A 239 -1.48 16.41 19.60
N TYR A 240 -1.70 15.22 19.05
CA TYR A 240 -2.63 15.06 17.94
C TYR A 240 -4.06 15.06 18.48
N SER A 241 -5.00 15.62 17.72
CA SER A 241 -6.44 15.60 18.00
C SER A 241 -7.04 14.20 17.94
N SER A 242 -6.47 13.32 17.10
CA SER A 242 -6.93 11.95 16.91
C SER A 242 -5.85 11.08 16.24
N PRO A 243 -5.95 9.73 16.35
CA PRO A 243 -5.08 8.85 15.58
C PRO A 243 -5.26 9.05 14.07
N LEU A 244 -6.44 9.48 13.62
CA LEU A 244 -6.72 9.81 12.22
C LEU A 244 -5.90 10.99 11.72
N GLU A 245 -5.74 12.06 12.50
CA GLU A 245 -4.90 13.21 12.13
C GLU A 245 -3.45 12.78 11.88
N MET A 246 -2.92 11.90 12.74
CA MET A 246 -1.57 11.37 12.59
C MET A 246 -1.42 10.59 11.28
N THR A 247 -2.41 9.74 10.94
CA THR A 247 -2.42 8.99 9.67
C THR A 247 -2.55 9.91 8.46
N LEU A 248 -3.40 10.95 8.53
CA LEU A 248 -3.56 11.95 7.46
C LEU A 248 -2.27 12.71 7.18
N GLN A 249 -1.57 13.15 8.24
CA GLN A 249 -0.27 13.80 8.11
C GLN A 249 0.75 12.89 7.41
N ARG A 250 0.88 11.63 7.85
CA ARG A 250 1.78 10.64 7.21
C ARG A 250 1.39 10.33 5.76
N SER A 251 0.10 10.45 5.44
CA SER A 251 -0.45 10.26 4.10
C SER A 251 -0.30 11.50 3.21
N ARG A 252 0.20 12.62 3.75
CA ARG A 252 0.23 13.94 3.09
C ARG A 252 -1.15 14.40 2.60
N MET A 253 -2.18 14.08 3.37
CA MET A 253 -3.59 14.31 3.08
C MET A 253 -4.20 15.20 4.16
N ASP A 254 -5.16 16.05 3.80
CA ASP A 254 -5.94 16.85 4.74
C ASP A 254 -7.32 16.23 5.00
N PHE A 255 -8.03 16.76 6.00
CA PHE A 255 -9.34 16.24 6.42
C PHE A 255 -10.40 16.49 5.35
N GLU A 256 -10.36 17.65 4.71
CA GLU A 256 -11.31 18.06 3.66
C GLU A 256 -11.25 17.11 2.46
N THR A 257 -10.05 16.68 2.06
CA THR A 257 -9.87 15.66 1.01
C THR A 257 -10.45 14.31 1.43
N LEU A 258 -10.29 13.92 2.71
CA LEU A 258 -10.82 12.65 3.21
C LEU A 258 -12.35 12.68 3.27
N GLU A 259 -12.91 13.74 3.83
CA GLU A 259 -14.35 13.93 3.97
C GLU A 259 -15.03 13.94 2.60
N ALA A 260 -14.53 14.72 1.64
CA ALA A 260 -15.07 14.75 0.28
C ALA A 260 -15.05 13.36 -0.39
N MET A 261 -13.98 12.59 -0.19
CA MET A 261 -13.87 11.22 -0.71
C MET A 261 -14.88 10.28 -0.04
N LEU A 262 -14.95 10.26 1.29
CA LEU A 262 -15.83 9.36 2.03
C LEU A 262 -17.32 9.67 1.80
N GLU A 263 -17.69 10.95 1.71
CA GLU A 263 -19.05 11.36 1.36
C GLU A 263 -19.43 10.89 -0.05
N ALA A 264 -18.54 11.04 -1.04
CA ALA A 264 -18.80 10.55 -2.38
C ALA A 264 -18.92 9.01 -2.42
N ILE A 265 -18.08 8.29 -1.67
CA ILE A 265 -18.21 6.84 -1.51
C ILE A 265 -19.59 6.48 -0.95
N GLU A 266 -20.04 7.16 0.10
CA GLU A 266 -21.35 6.92 0.72
C GLU A 266 -22.51 7.14 -0.26
N GLU A 267 -22.44 8.19 -1.09
CA GLU A 267 -23.41 8.47 -2.15
C GLU A 267 -23.49 7.35 -3.21
N TYR A 268 -22.39 6.66 -3.49
CA TYR A 268 -22.30 5.60 -4.52
C TYR A 268 -22.48 4.18 -3.97
N LEU A 269 -22.58 3.98 -2.66
CA LEU A 269 -22.87 2.65 -2.09
C LEU A 269 -24.09 1.96 -2.74
N PRO A 270 -25.19 2.64 -3.09
CA PRO A 270 -26.31 2.02 -3.81
C PRO A 270 -25.92 1.35 -5.13
N GLU A 271 -24.92 1.87 -5.85
CA GLU A 271 -24.42 1.27 -7.10
C GLU A 271 -23.68 -0.04 -6.85
N PHE A 272 -22.82 -0.08 -5.83
CA PHE A 272 -22.17 -1.33 -5.41
C PHE A 272 -23.19 -2.36 -4.91
N ARG A 273 -24.24 -1.91 -4.22
CA ARG A 273 -25.36 -2.78 -3.79
C ARG A 273 -26.11 -3.34 -4.98
N ARG A 274 -26.32 -2.55 -6.03
CA ARG A 274 -26.90 -3.01 -7.31
C ARG A 274 -26.04 -4.10 -7.92
N TYR A 275 -24.73 -3.89 -8.03
CA TYR A 275 -23.78 -4.90 -8.48
C TYR A 275 -23.87 -6.21 -7.66
N LEU A 276 -23.79 -6.13 -6.34
CA LEU A 276 -23.82 -7.30 -5.47
C LEU A 276 -25.14 -8.08 -5.57
N LYS A 277 -26.28 -7.38 -5.71
CA LYS A 277 -27.58 -8.03 -5.95
C LYS A 277 -27.63 -8.75 -7.30
N GLU A 278 -27.08 -8.16 -8.36
CA GLU A 278 -27.04 -8.83 -9.66
C GLU A 278 -26.09 -10.04 -9.65
N LYS A 279 -24.93 -9.93 -8.98
CA LYS A 279 -24.07 -11.08 -8.71
C LYS A 279 -24.78 -12.16 -7.88
N ALA A 280 -25.58 -11.77 -6.89
CA ALA A 280 -26.37 -12.69 -6.07
C ALA A 280 -27.36 -13.47 -6.93
N ARG A 281 -28.10 -12.79 -7.82
CA ARG A 281 -29.05 -13.42 -8.75
C ARG A 281 -28.36 -14.40 -9.69
N LEU A 282 -27.21 -14.02 -10.23
CA LEU A 282 -26.40 -14.88 -11.10
C LEU A 282 -25.95 -16.16 -10.38
N LEU A 283 -25.64 -16.07 -9.09
CA LEU A 283 -25.24 -17.20 -8.24
C LEU A 283 -26.43 -17.94 -7.60
N GLY A 284 -27.67 -17.55 -7.89
CA GLY A 284 -28.89 -18.24 -7.45
C GLY A 284 -29.48 -17.77 -6.12
N HIS A 285 -29.06 -16.62 -5.59
CA HIS A 285 -29.56 -16.04 -4.34
C HIS A 285 -30.64 -14.98 -4.60
N LYS A 286 -31.55 -14.79 -3.63
CA LYS A 286 -32.71 -13.88 -3.74
C LYS A 286 -32.72 -12.73 -2.72
N ASP A 287 -32.06 -12.92 -1.57
CA ASP A 287 -32.14 -12.01 -0.43
C ASP A 287 -30.88 -11.14 -0.24
N GLY A 288 -30.07 -11.02 -1.31
CA GLY A 288 -28.74 -10.40 -1.30
C GLY A 288 -27.63 -11.45 -1.50
N LEU A 289 -26.39 -10.99 -1.65
CA LEU A 289 -25.23 -11.88 -1.80
C LEU A 289 -24.81 -12.39 -0.41
N PRO A 290 -24.78 -13.69 -0.13
CA PRO A 290 -24.17 -14.17 1.11
C PRO A 290 -22.68 -13.77 1.18
N PHE A 291 -22.17 -13.42 2.36
CA PHE A 291 -20.78 -12.96 2.49
C PHE A 291 -19.75 -13.97 1.94
N TYR A 292 -20.06 -15.26 2.04
CA TYR A 292 -19.22 -16.35 1.51
C TYR A 292 -19.14 -16.41 -0.02
N ASP A 293 -19.94 -15.63 -0.74
CA ASP A 293 -19.94 -15.55 -2.21
C ASP A 293 -19.36 -14.23 -2.75
N LEU A 294 -18.89 -13.32 -1.89
CA LEU A 294 -18.19 -12.10 -2.30
C LEU A 294 -17.06 -12.40 -3.29
N PHE A 295 -16.32 -13.47 -3.06
CA PHE A 295 -15.16 -13.88 -3.86
C PHE A 295 -15.44 -15.01 -4.86
N ALA A 296 -16.70 -15.43 -5.00
CA ALA A 296 -17.07 -16.46 -5.96
C ALA A 296 -16.66 -16.04 -7.38
N PRO A 297 -15.92 -16.89 -8.12
CA PRO A 297 -15.50 -16.57 -9.48
C PRO A 297 -16.69 -16.59 -10.44
N VAL A 298 -16.76 -15.59 -11.34
CA VAL A 298 -17.76 -15.51 -12.42
C VAL A 298 -17.05 -15.47 -13.77
N GLY A 299 -17.65 -16.13 -14.77
CA GLY A 299 -17.13 -16.19 -16.13
C GLY A 299 -15.95 -17.16 -16.27
N LYS A 300 -15.24 -17.04 -17.39
CA LYS A 300 -14.14 -17.94 -17.75
C LYS A 300 -13.04 -17.16 -18.49
N LEU A 301 -11.79 -17.27 -18.02
CA LEU A 301 -10.63 -16.62 -18.64
C LEU A 301 -9.48 -17.64 -18.80
N ASP A 302 -9.53 -18.38 -19.89
CA ASP A 302 -8.56 -19.47 -20.18
C ASP A 302 -7.40 -19.02 -21.08
N LYS A 303 -7.34 -17.74 -21.49
CA LYS A 303 -6.30 -17.25 -22.38
C LYS A 303 -4.92 -17.35 -21.72
N LYS A 304 -4.00 -18.01 -22.41
CA LYS A 304 -2.59 -18.14 -22.03
C LYS A 304 -1.71 -17.34 -22.99
N PHE A 305 -0.69 -16.71 -22.43
CA PHE A 305 0.33 -15.93 -23.11
C PHE A 305 1.69 -16.59 -22.87
N THR A 306 2.48 -16.76 -23.92
CA THR A 306 3.93 -16.89 -23.77
C THR A 306 4.51 -15.58 -23.22
N PHE A 307 5.74 -15.63 -22.71
CA PHE A 307 6.38 -14.42 -22.17
C PHE A 307 6.64 -13.36 -23.26
N ASP A 308 6.99 -13.78 -24.47
CA ASP A 308 7.20 -12.88 -25.61
C ASP A 308 5.89 -12.25 -26.09
N GLU A 309 4.80 -13.03 -26.16
CA GLU A 309 3.46 -12.48 -26.44
C GLU A 309 3.02 -11.47 -25.36
N ALA A 310 3.32 -11.74 -24.08
CA ALA A 310 3.03 -10.80 -23.00
C ALA A 310 3.86 -9.52 -23.13
N LYS A 311 5.16 -9.62 -23.48
CA LYS A 311 6.03 -8.47 -23.77
C LYS A 311 5.46 -7.62 -24.90
N GLU A 312 5.17 -8.23 -26.04
CA GLU A 312 4.65 -7.53 -27.22
C GLU A 312 3.32 -6.86 -26.90
N PHE A 313 2.40 -7.59 -26.26
CA PHE A 313 1.09 -7.07 -25.87
C PHE A 313 1.20 -5.89 -24.91
N ILE A 314 2.08 -5.95 -23.90
CA ILE A 314 2.26 -4.84 -22.95
C ILE A 314 2.88 -3.62 -23.65
N VAL A 315 3.97 -3.80 -24.41
CA VAL A 315 4.68 -2.69 -25.05
C VAL A 315 3.82 -1.99 -26.10
N GLU A 316 3.09 -2.75 -26.92
CA GLU A 316 2.16 -2.19 -27.91
C GLU A 316 1.07 -1.35 -27.26
N ASN A 317 0.45 -1.87 -26.20
CA ASN A 317 -0.65 -1.17 -25.52
C ASN A 317 -0.17 0.05 -24.73
N PHE A 318 1.01 -0.02 -24.10
CA PHE A 318 1.63 1.16 -23.51
C PHE A 318 1.94 2.23 -24.55
N ASN A 319 2.36 1.85 -25.76
CA ASN A 319 2.64 2.80 -26.84
C ASN A 319 1.38 3.53 -27.34
N SER A 320 0.20 2.90 -27.18
CA SER A 320 -1.08 3.57 -27.48
C SER A 320 -1.36 4.76 -26.56
N PHE A 321 -0.82 4.72 -25.33
CA PHE A 321 -0.91 5.78 -24.33
C PHE A 321 0.29 6.75 -24.41
N SER A 322 1.51 6.25 -24.22
CA SER A 322 2.74 7.04 -24.15
C SER A 322 3.92 6.26 -24.74
N GLU A 323 4.59 6.87 -25.72
CA GLU A 323 5.82 6.30 -26.32
C GLU A 323 6.92 6.13 -25.27
N ASP A 324 7.06 7.09 -24.35
CA ASP A 324 8.05 7.05 -23.27
C ASP A 324 7.83 5.87 -22.30
N LEU A 325 6.57 5.59 -21.94
CA LEU A 325 6.21 4.41 -21.15
C LEU A 325 6.52 3.11 -21.89
N ALA A 326 6.22 3.05 -23.19
CA ALA A 326 6.51 1.87 -24.00
C ALA A 326 8.02 1.61 -24.11
N GLN A 327 8.82 2.66 -24.29
CA GLN A 327 10.28 2.55 -24.32
C GLN A 327 10.86 2.14 -22.97
N PHE A 328 10.32 2.66 -21.87
CA PHE A 328 10.67 2.20 -20.52
C PHE A 328 10.41 0.69 -20.36
N ALA A 329 9.20 0.24 -20.72
CA ALA A 329 8.85 -1.17 -20.61
C ALA A 329 9.72 -2.05 -21.51
N LYS A 330 9.93 -1.64 -22.76
CA LYS A 330 10.83 -2.33 -23.71
C LYS A 330 12.24 -2.45 -23.14
N LYS A 331 12.78 -1.38 -22.57
CA LYS A 331 14.09 -1.37 -21.90
C LYS A 331 14.14 -2.37 -20.73
N ALA A 332 13.08 -2.46 -19.93
CA ALA A 332 13.01 -3.42 -18.83
C ALA A 332 13.06 -4.88 -19.32
N PHE A 333 12.34 -5.19 -20.41
CA PHE A 333 12.36 -6.51 -21.05
C PHE A 333 13.70 -6.85 -21.71
N GLU A 334 14.38 -5.86 -22.30
CA GLU A 334 15.60 -6.08 -23.09
C GLU A 334 16.89 -6.07 -22.26
N ASN A 335 16.92 -5.34 -21.15
CA ASN A 335 18.14 -5.14 -20.35
C ASN A 335 18.15 -5.96 -19.04
N SER A 336 17.50 -7.11 -19.01
CA SER A 336 17.48 -8.02 -17.86
C SER A 336 17.06 -7.33 -16.56
N TRP A 337 15.96 -6.55 -16.59
CA TRP A 337 15.38 -5.98 -15.37
C TRP A 337 14.31 -6.88 -14.75
N ILE A 338 13.81 -7.86 -15.51
CA ILE A 338 12.70 -8.73 -15.10
C ILE A 338 13.23 -10.13 -14.75
N ASP A 339 12.90 -10.60 -13.55
CA ASP A 339 13.03 -12.00 -13.15
C ASP A 339 11.64 -12.65 -13.14
N ALA A 340 11.28 -13.33 -14.23
CA ALA A 340 9.91 -13.74 -14.52
C ALA A 340 9.57 -15.19 -14.14
N GLU A 341 10.55 -16.09 -14.18
CA GLU A 341 10.28 -17.53 -14.09
C GLU A 341 10.14 -17.98 -12.63
N PRO A 342 9.07 -18.71 -12.27
CA PRO A 342 8.92 -19.31 -10.94
C PRO A 342 9.94 -20.46 -10.76
N ARG A 343 10.55 -20.55 -9.58
CA ARG A 343 11.53 -21.60 -9.24
C ARG A 343 11.66 -21.81 -7.74
N GLU A 344 12.21 -22.95 -7.33
CA GLU A 344 12.54 -23.20 -5.91
C GLU A 344 13.44 -22.09 -5.38
N GLY A 345 13.16 -21.65 -4.15
CA GLY A 345 13.93 -20.62 -3.47
C GLY A 345 13.56 -19.19 -3.85
N LYS A 346 12.72 -18.97 -4.87
CA LYS A 346 12.25 -17.63 -5.24
C LYS A 346 11.00 -17.24 -4.44
N ARG A 347 10.94 -15.98 -4.03
CA ARG A 347 9.77 -15.37 -3.36
C ARG A 347 8.55 -15.41 -4.29
N GLY A 348 7.39 -15.76 -3.73
CA GLY A 348 6.10 -15.71 -4.44
C GLY A 348 5.62 -14.28 -4.73
N GLY A 349 4.58 -14.17 -5.56
CA GLY A 349 3.99 -12.89 -5.95
C GLY A 349 4.79 -12.13 -7.01
N ALA A 350 4.66 -10.81 -7.00
CA ALA A 350 5.41 -9.90 -7.85
C ALA A 350 5.72 -8.61 -7.08
N PHE A 351 6.74 -7.88 -7.54
CA PHE A 351 7.03 -6.52 -7.06
C PHE A 351 7.99 -5.80 -8.02
N CYS A 352 8.01 -4.47 -7.92
CA CYS A 352 9.02 -3.60 -8.49
C CYS A 352 9.89 -3.00 -7.39
N TYR A 353 11.21 -3.02 -7.60
CA TYR A 353 12.18 -2.33 -6.76
C TYR A 353 12.89 -1.25 -7.56
N ASN A 354 12.63 0.01 -7.23
CA ASN A 354 13.28 1.15 -7.86
C ASN A 354 14.68 1.36 -7.28
N LEU A 355 15.71 1.15 -8.10
CA LEU A 355 17.13 1.38 -7.78
C LEU A 355 17.50 2.81 -8.19
N HIS A 356 16.95 3.77 -7.42
CA HIS A 356 17.10 5.22 -7.65
C HIS A 356 18.55 5.66 -7.98
N PRO A 357 19.60 5.22 -7.25
CA PRO A 357 20.98 5.68 -7.48
C PRO A 357 21.54 5.37 -8.88
N ILE A 358 20.99 4.36 -9.55
CA ILE A 358 21.41 3.96 -10.91
C ILE A 358 20.32 4.20 -11.96
N LYS A 359 19.19 4.81 -11.57
CA LYS A 359 18.05 5.13 -12.44
C LYS A 359 17.50 3.90 -13.19
N GLN A 360 17.42 2.77 -12.49
CA GLN A 360 16.86 1.52 -13.01
C GLN A 360 15.85 0.93 -12.02
N SER A 361 15.13 -0.10 -12.46
CA SER A 361 14.24 -0.88 -11.60
C SER A 361 14.52 -2.37 -11.77
N ARG A 362 14.05 -3.17 -10.81
CA ARG A 362 14.06 -4.63 -10.88
C ARG A 362 12.66 -5.15 -10.60
N ILE A 363 12.15 -5.96 -11.51
CA ILE A 363 10.78 -6.45 -11.47
C ILE A 363 10.84 -7.96 -11.25
N LEU A 364 10.26 -8.41 -10.13
CA LEU A 364 10.08 -9.82 -9.86
C LEU A 364 8.66 -10.20 -10.25
N ALA A 365 8.51 -11.29 -10.98
CA ALA A 365 7.22 -11.91 -11.24
C ALA A 365 7.35 -13.44 -11.18
N ASN A 366 6.24 -14.12 -10.98
CA ASN A 366 6.14 -15.59 -11.08
C ASN A 366 5.20 -15.94 -12.23
N PHE A 367 5.66 -15.69 -13.45
CA PHE A 367 4.86 -15.71 -14.68
C PHE A 367 4.48 -17.14 -15.09
N ASP A 368 3.17 -17.39 -15.18
CA ASP A 368 2.55 -18.66 -15.57
C ASP A 368 1.77 -18.58 -16.90
N GLY A 369 1.86 -17.44 -17.58
CA GLY A 369 1.14 -17.14 -18.82
C GLY A 369 -0.32 -16.76 -18.68
N SER A 370 -0.90 -16.73 -17.48
CA SER A 370 -2.28 -16.25 -17.29
C SER A 370 -2.40 -14.75 -17.61
N PHE A 371 -3.59 -14.32 -18.02
CA PHE A 371 -3.88 -12.89 -18.18
C PHE A 371 -3.67 -12.11 -16.88
N SER A 372 -3.97 -12.72 -15.72
CA SER A 372 -3.68 -12.10 -14.43
C SER A 372 -2.19 -11.78 -14.26
N ASN A 373 -1.28 -12.65 -14.70
CA ASN A 373 0.15 -12.37 -14.65
C ASN A 373 0.61 -11.33 -15.68
N VAL A 374 -0.07 -11.21 -16.83
CA VAL A 374 0.15 -10.09 -17.77
C VAL A 374 -0.23 -8.76 -17.11
N LEU A 375 -1.38 -8.70 -16.43
CA LEU A 375 -1.77 -7.52 -15.64
C LEU A 375 -0.77 -7.23 -14.52
N THR A 376 -0.34 -8.25 -13.77
CA THR A 376 0.68 -8.09 -12.73
C THR A 376 2.00 -7.54 -13.30
N LEU A 377 2.48 -8.03 -14.45
CA LEU A 377 3.68 -7.46 -15.07
C LEU A 377 3.48 -5.99 -15.47
N ALA A 378 2.33 -5.63 -16.03
CA ALA A 378 2.00 -4.25 -16.37
C ALA A 378 1.92 -3.34 -15.13
N HIS A 379 1.35 -3.87 -14.04
CA HIS A 379 1.29 -3.22 -12.73
C HIS A 379 2.70 -2.89 -12.22
N GLU A 380 3.60 -3.88 -12.16
CA GLU A 380 4.97 -3.64 -11.68
C GLU A 380 5.77 -2.72 -12.60
N LEU A 381 5.54 -2.78 -13.91
CA LEU A 381 6.11 -1.82 -14.87
C LEU A 381 5.61 -0.39 -14.61
N GLY A 382 4.40 -0.22 -14.06
CA GLY A 382 3.89 1.08 -13.63
C GLY A 382 4.66 1.65 -12.45
N HIS A 383 4.94 0.86 -11.41
CA HIS A 383 5.82 1.30 -10.33
C HIS A 383 7.24 1.62 -10.83
N GLY A 384 7.75 0.84 -11.77
CA GLY A 384 9.03 1.11 -12.43
C GLY A 384 9.02 2.44 -13.17
N TYR A 385 7.96 2.72 -13.92
CA TYR A 385 7.81 3.97 -14.68
C TYR A 385 7.64 5.19 -13.76
N HIS A 386 6.89 5.05 -12.66
CA HIS A 386 6.81 6.11 -11.64
C HIS A 386 8.19 6.41 -11.05
N GLY A 387 8.96 5.38 -10.71
CA GLY A 387 10.36 5.53 -10.29
C GLY A 387 11.24 6.19 -11.36
N HIS A 388 11.03 5.86 -12.64
CA HIS A 388 11.74 6.46 -13.76
C HIS A 388 11.51 7.98 -13.87
N LEU A 389 10.26 8.43 -13.70
CA LEU A 389 9.91 9.85 -13.73
C LEU A 389 10.47 10.65 -12.55
N LEU A 390 10.78 9.98 -11.44
CA LEU A 390 11.40 10.57 -10.26
C LEU A 390 12.93 10.42 -10.23
N ALA A 391 13.53 9.70 -11.17
CA ALA A 391 14.94 9.31 -11.12
C ALA A 391 15.95 10.47 -11.26
N ASN A 392 15.48 11.68 -11.56
CA ASN A 392 16.30 12.89 -11.59
C ASN A 392 16.15 13.77 -10.34
N GLU A 393 15.22 13.43 -9.45
CA GLU A 393 15.09 14.06 -8.13
C GLU A 393 16.17 13.52 -7.19
N THR A 394 16.42 14.23 -6.09
CA THR A 394 17.19 13.66 -4.99
C THR A 394 16.40 12.53 -4.32
N LEU A 395 17.07 11.60 -3.63
CA LEU A 395 16.38 10.46 -3.02
C LEU A 395 15.29 10.88 -2.02
N ILE A 396 15.49 11.97 -1.28
CA ILE A 396 14.47 12.51 -0.39
C ILE A 396 13.24 13.01 -1.19
N ASN A 397 13.47 13.70 -2.30
CA ASN A 397 12.43 14.26 -3.15
C ASN A 397 11.77 13.24 -4.10
N SER A 398 12.28 12.00 -4.16
CA SER A 398 11.64 10.90 -4.89
C SER A 398 10.76 10.00 -4.01
N ARG A 399 10.69 10.26 -2.70
CA ARG A 399 9.83 9.51 -1.77
C ARG A 399 8.40 10.04 -1.76
N TYR A 400 7.46 9.16 -2.07
CA TYR A 400 6.03 9.44 -2.07
C TYR A 400 5.25 8.59 -1.07
N PRO A 401 4.09 9.08 -0.56
CA PRO A 401 3.30 8.34 0.41
C PRO A 401 2.44 7.26 -0.24
N MET A 402 1.99 6.31 0.58
CA MET A 402 1.18 5.16 0.15
C MET A 402 -0.06 5.51 -0.70
N PRO A 403 -0.88 6.55 -0.40
CA PRO A 403 -2.11 6.80 -1.15
C PRO A 403 -1.92 6.96 -2.64
N ILE A 404 -0.73 7.39 -3.09
CA ILE A 404 -0.43 7.59 -4.52
C ILE A 404 0.64 6.64 -5.05
N ALA A 405 1.06 5.64 -4.26
CA ALA A 405 2.02 4.63 -4.68
C ALA A 405 1.47 3.73 -5.80
N GLU A 406 0.16 3.48 -5.78
CA GLU A 406 -0.54 2.66 -6.77
C GLU A 406 -0.98 3.44 -8.03
N THR A 407 -0.61 4.73 -8.12
CA THR A 407 -1.13 5.60 -9.18
C THR A 407 -0.75 5.07 -10.56
N ALA A 408 0.54 4.80 -10.77
CA ALA A 408 1.03 4.38 -12.08
C ALA A 408 0.77 2.90 -12.39
N SER A 409 0.79 2.05 -11.37
CA SER A 409 0.57 0.62 -11.51
C SER A 409 -0.88 0.31 -11.92
N ILE A 410 -1.88 0.88 -11.23
CA ILE A 410 -3.30 0.69 -11.57
C ILE A 410 -3.63 1.36 -12.91
N PHE A 411 -3.06 2.53 -13.21
CA PHE A 411 -3.29 3.18 -14.50
C PHE A 411 -2.77 2.30 -15.65
N ASN A 412 -1.60 1.68 -15.48
CA ASN A 412 -1.06 0.72 -16.44
C ASN A 412 -1.93 -0.53 -16.61
N GLU A 413 -2.46 -1.09 -15.51
CA GLU A 413 -3.43 -2.18 -15.59
C GLU A 413 -4.65 -1.77 -16.43
N HIS A 414 -5.17 -0.56 -16.23
CA HIS A 414 -6.33 -0.07 -16.98
C HIS A 414 -6.07 -0.01 -18.49
N ILE A 415 -4.87 0.41 -18.92
CA ILE A 415 -4.46 0.40 -20.33
C ILE A 415 -4.56 -1.03 -20.90
N ILE A 416 -4.04 -2.02 -20.17
CA ILE A 416 -4.04 -3.42 -20.59
C ILE A 416 -5.45 -4.03 -20.58
N VAL A 417 -6.23 -3.78 -19.53
CA VAL A 417 -7.62 -4.25 -19.40
C VAL A 417 -8.47 -3.70 -20.56
N ASN A 418 -8.42 -2.40 -20.82
CA ASN A 418 -9.20 -1.78 -21.91
C ASN A 418 -8.86 -2.37 -23.27
N SER A 419 -7.60 -2.72 -23.51
CA SER A 419 -7.21 -3.37 -24.76
C SER A 419 -7.75 -4.80 -24.85
N ALA A 420 -7.60 -5.58 -23.77
CA ALA A 420 -8.11 -6.94 -23.71
C ALA A 420 -9.63 -6.99 -23.94
N LEU A 421 -10.39 -6.08 -23.33
CA LEU A 421 -11.84 -5.99 -23.48
C LEU A 421 -12.29 -5.75 -24.93
N LYS A 422 -11.48 -5.11 -25.78
CA LYS A 422 -11.86 -4.88 -27.20
C LYS A 422 -11.93 -6.17 -28.02
N THR A 423 -11.14 -7.19 -27.66
CA THR A 423 -11.02 -8.45 -28.42
C THR A 423 -11.55 -9.67 -27.68
N ALA A 424 -11.89 -9.53 -26.40
CA ALA A 424 -12.42 -10.60 -25.56
C ALA A 424 -13.84 -11.06 -25.98
N SER A 425 -14.09 -12.37 -25.85
CA SER A 425 -15.41 -12.98 -25.92
C SER A 425 -16.33 -12.49 -24.79
N LYS A 426 -17.63 -12.82 -24.86
CA LYS A 426 -18.59 -12.40 -23.83
C LYS A 426 -18.22 -12.94 -22.45
N GLU A 427 -17.81 -14.21 -22.36
CA GLU A 427 -17.45 -14.90 -21.13
C GLU A 427 -16.13 -14.36 -20.53
N GLU A 428 -15.17 -14.02 -21.40
CA GLU A 428 -13.91 -13.40 -20.98
C GLU A 428 -14.13 -11.98 -20.48
N LYS A 429 -14.96 -11.18 -21.18
CA LYS A 429 -15.36 -9.84 -20.73
C LYS A 429 -16.03 -9.88 -19.37
N LEU A 430 -16.98 -10.79 -19.18
CA LEU A 430 -17.67 -10.97 -17.91
C LEU A 430 -16.67 -11.28 -16.79
N SER A 431 -15.70 -12.16 -17.03
CA SER A 431 -14.68 -12.49 -16.05
C SER A 431 -13.74 -11.32 -15.74
N ILE A 432 -13.28 -10.59 -16.75
CA ILE A 432 -12.38 -9.43 -16.57
C ILE A 432 -13.08 -8.32 -15.76
N ILE A 433 -14.31 -7.98 -16.15
CA ILE A 433 -15.10 -6.92 -15.49
C ILE A 433 -15.47 -7.36 -14.06
N GLU A 434 -15.89 -8.60 -13.86
CA GLU A 434 -16.17 -9.11 -12.51
C GLU A 434 -14.94 -9.00 -11.59
N ASN A 435 -13.75 -9.39 -12.07
CA ASN A 435 -12.54 -9.29 -11.26
C ASN A 435 -12.21 -7.82 -10.90
N SER A 436 -12.46 -6.89 -11.83
CA SER A 436 -12.34 -5.44 -11.57
C SER A 436 -13.33 -4.99 -10.49
N LEU A 437 -14.62 -5.30 -10.65
CA LEU A 437 -15.68 -4.91 -9.71
C LEU A 437 -15.51 -5.54 -8.32
N GLN A 438 -15.04 -6.79 -8.25
CA GLN A 438 -14.71 -7.44 -6.99
C GLN A 438 -13.56 -6.70 -6.28
N ARG A 439 -12.53 -6.25 -7.01
CA ARG A 439 -11.43 -5.45 -6.47
C ARG A 439 -11.93 -4.08 -6.01
N SER A 440 -12.67 -3.35 -6.83
CA SER A 440 -13.26 -2.06 -6.44
C SER A 440 -14.18 -2.20 -5.24
N THR A 441 -14.95 -3.29 -5.13
CA THR A 441 -15.79 -3.54 -3.96
C THR A 441 -14.94 -3.75 -2.69
N GLN A 442 -13.81 -4.46 -2.79
CA GLN A 442 -12.87 -4.59 -1.66
C GLN A 442 -12.23 -3.25 -1.30
N THR A 443 -11.78 -2.47 -2.28
CA THR A 443 -11.00 -1.27 -2.02
C THR A 443 -11.86 -0.04 -1.70
N ILE A 444 -13.14 -0.03 -2.09
CA ILE A 444 -14.07 1.06 -1.80
C ILE A 444 -15.03 0.67 -0.67
N VAL A 445 -15.83 -0.40 -0.85
CA VAL A 445 -16.89 -0.77 0.10
C VAL A 445 -16.32 -1.39 1.38
N ASP A 446 -15.45 -2.41 1.26
CA ASP A 446 -14.86 -3.05 2.44
C ASP A 446 -13.96 -2.08 3.20
N ILE A 447 -13.15 -1.28 2.50
CA ILE A 447 -12.29 -0.27 3.16
C ILE A 447 -13.11 0.79 3.88
N TYR A 448 -14.21 1.26 3.31
CA TYR A 448 -15.10 2.17 4.04
C TYR A 448 -15.73 1.47 5.25
N SER A 449 -16.11 0.19 5.12
CA SER A 449 -16.62 -0.61 6.25
C SER A 449 -15.57 -0.73 7.37
N ARG A 450 -14.31 -0.96 6.99
CA ARG A 450 -13.20 -1.06 7.93
C ARG A 450 -12.87 0.27 8.60
N PHE A 451 -12.94 1.36 7.85
CA PHE A 451 -12.80 2.72 8.37
C PHE A 451 -13.86 3.00 9.44
N LEU A 452 -15.14 2.72 9.14
CA LEU A 452 -16.24 2.90 10.09
C LEU A 452 -16.09 2.02 11.34
N PHE A 453 -15.64 0.77 11.16
CA PHE A 453 -15.35 -0.11 12.28
C PHE A 453 -14.26 0.46 13.19
N GLU A 454 -13.11 0.82 12.61
CA GLU A 454 -11.97 1.31 13.38
C GLU A 454 -12.26 2.63 14.08
N ASP A 455 -12.98 3.53 13.40
CA ASP A 455 -13.40 4.81 13.96
C ASP A 455 -14.27 4.64 15.21
N GLU A 456 -15.28 3.76 15.13
CA GLU A 456 -16.17 3.49 16.25
C GLU A 456 -15.45 2.73 17.39
N VAL A 457 -14.51 1.82 17.07
CA VAL A 457 -13.65 1.17 18.07
C VAL A 457 -12.80 2.20 18.80
N ILE A 458 -12.11 3.11 18.10
CA ILE A 458 -11.28 4.15 18.72
C ILE A 458 -12.15 5.05 19.60
N LYS A 459 -13.33 5.44 19.11
CA LYS A 459 -14.27 6.29 19.85
C LYS A 459 -14.75 5.64 21.14
N ARG A 460 -15.25 4.40 21.11
CA ARG A 460 -15.70 3.69 22.34
C ARG A 460 -14.54 3.33 23.26
N ARG A 461 -13.37 3.00 22.69
CA ARG A 461 -12.18 2.62 23.47
C ARG A 461 -11.68 3.74 24.38
N LYS A 462 -11.96 5.00 24.06
CA LYS A 462 -11.68 6.14 24.95
C LYS A 462 -12.41 6.07 26.29
N ASP A 463 -13.57 5.41 26.34
CA ASP A 463 -14.40 5.29 27.54
C ASP A 463 -14.14 3.99 28.30
N HIS A 464 -14.16 2.84 27.63
CA HIS A 464 -13.96 1.52 28.25
C HIS A 464 -13.33 0.51 27.29
N SER A 465 -12.89 -0.63 27.81
CA SER A 465 -12.46 -1.76 26.98
C SER A 465 -13.69 -2.45 26.37
N LEU A 466 -13.70 -2.62 25.06
CA LEU A 466 -14.80 -3.22 24.31
C LEU A 466 -14.85 -4.73 24.51
N SER A 467 -16.03 -5.25 24.78
CA SER A 467 -16.30 -6.69 24.78
C SER A 467 -16.29 -7.27 23.36
N VAL A 468 -16.17 -8.60 23.26
CA VAL A 468 -16.30 -9.33 21.99
C VAL A 468 -17.63 -9.00 21.28
N GLU A 469 -18.71 -8.89 22.05
CA GLU A 469 -20.04 -8.64 21.51
C GLU A 469 -20.19 -7.23 20.94
N GLU A 470 -19.57 -6.24 21.57
CA GLU A 470 -19.50 -4.89 21.00
C GLU A 470 -18.68 -4.85 19.72
N LEU A 471 -17.54 -5.54 19.67
CA LEU A 471 -16.71 -5.61 18.46
C LEU A 471 -17.45 -6.30 17.30
N LYS A 472 -18.18 -7.39 17.58
CA LYS A 472 -19.06 -8.03 16.58
C LYS A 472 -20.16 -7.08 16.13
N GLN A 473 -20.81 -6.38 17.05
CA GLN A 473 -21.88 -5.44 16.74
C GLN A 473 -21.38 -4.32 15.83
N ILE A 474 -20.27 -3.66 16.18
CA ILE A 474 -19.67 -2.59 15.38
C ILE A 474 -19.32 -3.10 13.97
N MET A 475 -18.76 -4.30 13.87
CA MET A 475 -18.42 -4.90 12.57
C MET A 475 -19.66 -5.15 11.70
N ILE A 476 -20.72 -5.69 12.29
CA ILE A 476 -21.99 -5.93 11.59
C ILE A 476 -22.66 -4.61 11.18
N GLU A 477 -22.65 -3.60 12.05
CA GLU A 477 -23.18 -2.26 11.75
C GLU A 477 -22.42 -1.59 10.61
N ALA A 478 -21.09 -1.70 10.59
CA ALA A 478 -20.27 -1.21 9.49
C ALA A 478 -20.59 -1.92 8.16
N GLN A 479 -20.74 -3.25 8.18
CA GLN A 479 -21.15 -4.02 6.98
C GLN A 479 -22.54 -3.61 6.49
N LYS A 480 -23.50 -3.40 7.42
CA LYS A 480 -24.84 -2.93 7.07
C LYS A 480 -24.85 -1.51 6.50
N LYS A 481 -24.05 -0.59 7.06
CA LYS A 481 -23.96 0.79 6.54
C LYS A 481 -23.32 0.82 5.15
N THR A 482 -22.36 -0.04 4.88
CA THR A 482 -21.65 -0.08 3.59
C THR A 482 -22.35 -0.97 2.57
N TYR A 483 -22.21 -2.28 2.72
CA TYR A 483 -22.77 -3.28 1.82
C TYR A 483 -24.31 -3.33 1.83
N GLY A 484 -24.98 -2.91 2.90
CA GLY A 484 -26.45 -2.81 2.95
C GLY A 484 -27.19 -4.05 2.45
N ASP A 485 -28.23 -3.84 1.64
CA ASP A 485 -29.04 -4.88 0.97
C ASP A 485 -28.31 -5.56 -0.20
N GLY A 486 -27.07 -5.17 -0.48
CA GLY A 486 -26.17 -5.92 -1.37
C GLY A 486 -25.77 -7.27 -0.77
N LEU A 487 -25.74 -7.38 0.57
CA LEU A 487 -25.49 -8.63 1.27
C LEU A 487 -26.77 -9.25 1.84
N ASP A 488 -26.79 -10.58 1.89
CA ASP A 488 -27.79 -11.33 2.65
C ASP A 488 -27.56 -11.12 4.14
N GLN A 489 -28.56 -10.53 4.81
CA GLN A 489 -28.51 -10.17 6.23
C GLN A 489 -28.38 -11.38 7.17
N ASN A 490 -28.70 -12.59 6.70
CA ASN A 490 -28.54 -13.83 7.46
C ASN A 490 -27.10 -14.37 7.44
N TYR A 491 -26.26 -13.86 6.53
CA TYR A 491 -24.92 -14.36 6.27
C TYR A 491 -23.88 -13.23 6.31
N LEU A 492 -24.01 -12.29 7.25
CA LEU A 492 -22.98 -11.28 7.54
C LEU A 492 -21.85 -11.84 8.40
N HIS A 493 -20.66 -11.24 8.34
CA HIS A 493 -19.46 -11.79 8.97
C HIS A 493 -19.02 -11.01 10.23
N PRO A 494 -19.43 -11.40 11.44
CA PRO A 494 -19.18 -10.62 12.66
C PRO A 494 -17.71 -10.58 13.12
N TYR A 495 -16.86 -11.49 12.64
CA TYR A 495 -15.46 -11.63 13.07
C TYR A 495 -14.43 -11.02 12.13
N MET A 496 -14.83 -10.21 11.14
CA MET A 496 -13.85 -9.64 10.21
C MET A 496 -12.80 -8.76 10.91
N TRP A 497 -13.04 -8.33 12.15
CA TRP A 497 -12.06 -7.62 12.97
C TRP A 497 -10.91 -8.49 13.50
N ILE A 498 -11.04 -9.82 13.52
CA ILE A 498 -9.95 -10.73 13.91
C ILE A 498 -8.95 -10.91 12.76
N ASN A 499 -9.43 -11.00 11.53
CA ASN A 499 -8.57 -11.45 10.41
C ASN A 499 -7.86 -10.32 9.64
N LYS A 500 -7.88 -9.09 10.17
CA LYS A 500 -7.22 -7.92 9.58
C LYS A 500 -6.03 -7.50 10.46
N PRO A 501 -4.80 -7.90 10.11
CA PRO A 501 -3.63 -7.65 10.95
C PRO A 501 -3.37 -6.17 11.20
N HIS A 502 -3.73 -5.28 10.27
CA HIS A 502 -3.54 -3.83 10.41
C HIS A 502 -4.25 -3.22 11.63
N TYR A 503 -5.36 -3.81 12.12
CA TYR A 503 -5.97 -3.35 13.36
C TYR A 503 -5.12 -3.60 14.60
N TYR A 504 -4.21 -4.58 14.50
CA TYR A 504 -3.31 -5.03 15.55
C TYR A 504 -1.88 -4.50 15.35
N ASP A 505 -1.73 -3.43 14.56
CA ASP A 505 -0.49 -2.69 14.46
C ASP A 505 -0.74 -1.25 14.94
N ALA A 506 -0.01 -0.85 15.98
CA ALA A 506 -0.13 0.48 16.57
C ALA A 506 0.32 1.60 15.62
N ASP A 507 1.08 1.30 14.57
CA ASP A 507 1.57 2.26 13.59
C ASP A 507 0.71 2.34 12.31
N LEU A 508 -0.24 1.42 12.12
CA LEU A 508 -1.09 1.30 10.91
C LEU A 508 -2.57 1.59 11.18
N ASN A 509 -2.87 2.57 12.03
CA ASN A 509 -4.26 3.01 12.26
C ASN A 509 -4.85 3.67 11.03
N TYR A 510 -6.11 3.37 10.70
CA TYR A 510 -6.80 3.87 9.51
C TYR A 510 -6.06 3.56 8.19
N TYR A 511 -5.21 2.53 8.17
CA TYR A 511 -4.38 2.14 7.03
C TYR A 511 -5.15 1.80 5.74
N ASN A 512 -6.46 1.59 5.84
CA ASN A 512 -7.26 1.16 4.70
C ASN A 512 -7.59 2.33 3.75
N PHE A 513 -7.91 3.54 4.22
CA PHE A 513 -8.37 4.63 3.32
C PHE A 513 -7.34 5.04 2.24
N PRO A 514 -6.01 4.97 2.44
CA PRO A 514 -5.03 5.22 1.39
C PRO A 514 -5.25 4.41 0.11
N TYR A 515 -5.73 3.17 0.21
CA TYR A 515 -6.03 2.35 -0.96
C TYR A 515 -7.29 2.83 -1.69
N ALA A 516 -8.34 3.20 -0.96
CA ALA A 516 -9.55 3.79 -1.54
C ALA A 516 -9.21 5.10 -2.26
N PHE A 517 -8.37 5.94 -1.63
CA PHE A 517 -7.83 7.14 -2.27
C PHE A 517 -7.08 6.78 -3.54
N GLY A 518 -6.14 5.85 -3.49
CA GLY A 518 -5.32 5.48 -4.64
C GLY A 518 -6.14 5.02 -5.83
N GLU A 519 -7.12 4.13 -5.60
CA GLU A 519 -8.00 3.67 -6.66
C GLU A 519 -8.85 4.80 -7.23
N LEU A 520 -9.54 5.58 -6.39
CA LEU A 520 -10.41 6.67 -6.87
C LEU A 520 -9.61 7.78 -7.54
N PHE A 521 -8.41 8.07 -7.05
CA PHE A 521 -7.52 9.03 -7.69
C PHE A 521 -7.16 8.57 -9.11
N VAL A 522 -6.79 7.30 -9.28
CA VAL A 522 -6.50 6.70 -10.60
C VAL A 522 -7.73 6.67 -11.49
N LYS A 523 -8.91 6.29 -10.98
CA LYS A 523 -10.16 6.33 -11.76
C LYS A 523 -10.50 7.75 -12.22
N GLY A 524 -10.18 8.77 -11.42
CA GLY A 524 -10.29 10.18 -11.83
C GLY A 524 -9.32 10.57 -12.94
N LEU A 525 -8.06 10.11 -12.88
CA LEU A 525 -7.09 10.29 -13.96
C LEU A 525 -7.54 9.59 -15.24
N ILE A 526 -8.10 8.37 -15.13
CA ILE A 526 -8.67 7.61 -16.23
C ILE A 526 -9.85 8.36 -16.85
N TYR A 527 -10.77 8.87 -16.02
CA TYR A 527 -11.90 9.67 -16.48
C TYR A 527 -11.41 10.86 -17.33
N LYS A 528 -10.41 11.61 -16.83
CA LYS A 528 -9.83 12.74 -17.57
C LYS A 528 -9.13 12.29 -18.86
N TYR A 529 -8.38 11.19 -18.83
CA TYR A 529 -7.77 10.60 -20.03
C TYR A 529 -8.80 10.23 -21.09
N ASN A 530 -9.94 9.66 -20.70
CA ASN A 530 -11.01 9.30 -21.64
C ASN A 530 -11.65 10.53 -22.31
N GLN A 531 -11.64 11.70 -21.66
CA GLN A 531 -12.12 12.95 -22.23
C GLN A 531 -11.09 13.65 -23.12
N GLU A 532 -9.82 13.67 -22.71
CA GLU A 532 -8.78 14.51 -23.33
C GLU A 532 -7.82 13.73 -24.24
N GLY A 533 -7.78 12.41 -24.13
CA GLY A 533 -6.88 11.53 -24.86
C GLY A 533 -5.40 11.87 -24.63
N LYS A 534 -4.61 11.88 -25.72
CA LYS A 534 -3.16 12.10 -25.66
C LYS A 534 -2.74 13.44 -25.06
N LYS A 535 -3.62 14.45 -24.99
CA LYS A 535 -3.30 15.75 -24.38
C LYS A 535 -2.99 15.62 -22.88
N PHE A 536 -3.62 14.66 -22.21
CA PHE A 536 -3.45 14.43 -20.78
C PHE A 536 -2.11 13.78 -20.40
N VAL A 537 -1.41 13.15 -21.36
CA VAL A 537 -0.22 12.33 -21.08
C VAL A 537 0.91 13.15 -20.43
N GLU A 538 1.15 14.39 -20.89
CA GLU A 538 2.18 15.25 -20.29
C GLU A 538 1.78 15.76 -18.90
N GLU A 539 0.48 16.03 -18.67
CA GLU A 539 -0.02 16.38 -17.33
C GLU A 539 0.16 15.21 -16.34
N TYR A 540 -0.12 13.98 -16.80
CA TYR A 540 0.09 12.76 -16.02
C TYR A 540 1.56 12.53 -15.68
N LYS A 541 2.48 12.72 -16.64
CA LYS A 541 3.93 12.62 -16.37
C LYS A 541 4.40 13.68 -15.39
N ASN A 542 3.92 14.92 -15.55
CA ASN A 542 4.21 16.00 -14.62
C ASN A 542 3.73 15.66 -13.21
N LEU A 543 2.49 15.19 -13.06
CA LEU A 543 1.93 14.73 -11.79
C LEU A 543 2.86 13.71 -11.10
N LEU A 544 3.21 12.62 -11.80
CA LEU A 544 4.07 11.56 -11.25
C LEU A 544 5.45 12.09 -10.82
N SER A 545 6.03 13.03 -11.58
CA SER A 545 7.32 13.66 -11.25
C SER A 545 7.31 14.53 -9.99
N GLN A 546 6.13 14.97 -9.53
CA GLN A 546 5.98 15.86 -8.38
C GLN A 546 5.58 15.14 -7.09
N THR A 547 5.34 13.83 -7.15
CA THR A 547 4.77 13.03 -6.05
C THR A 547 5.59 13.01 -4.76
N GLY A 548 6.90 13.23 -4.85
CA GLY A 548 7.75 13.32 -3.67
C GLY A 548 7.89 14.72 -3.05
N LYS A 549 7.35 15.76 -3.71
CA LYS A 549 7.55 17.18 -3.34
C LYS A 549 6.26 17.94 -3.04
N LYS A 550 5.12 17.25 -2.94
CA LYS A 550 3.80 17.87 -2.76
C LYS A 550 2.90 17.02 -1.87
N ASN A 551 1.94 17.68 -1.22
CA ASN A 551 0.79 17.02 -0.61
C ASN A 551 -0.22 16.59 -1.68
N LEU A 552 -1.17 15.72 -1.30
CA LEU A 552 -2.12 15.14 -2.25
C LEU A 552 -3.01 16.21 -2.91
N TYR A 553 -3.43 17.23 -2.16
CA TYR A 553 -4.28 18.30 -2.69
C TYR A 553 -3.56 19.10 -3.80
N ASP A 554 -2.31 19.49 -3.55
CA ASP A 554 -1.50 20.21 -4.52
C ASP A 554 -1.10 19.33 -5.72
N LEU A 555 -1.01 18.01 -5.56
CA LEU A 555 -0.87 17.07 -6.67
C LEU A 555 -2.14 17.06 -7.54
N GLY A 556 -3.33 16.99 -6.94
CA GLY A 556 -4.60 17.06 -7.67
C GLY A 556 -4.69 18.31 -8.56
N LYS A 557 -4.24 19.46 -8.06
CA LYS A 557 -4.23 20.72 -8.81
C LYS A 557 -3.39 20.68 -10.09
N ILE A 558 -2.33 19.86 -10.15
CA ILE A 558 -1.47 19.73 -11.35
C ILE A 558 -2.28 19.28 -12.57
N VAL A 559 -3.26 18.40 -12.33
CA VAL A 559 -4.12 17.82 -13.36
C VAL A 559 -5.52 18.46 -13.40
N GLY A 560 -5.66 19.62 -12.72
CA GLY A 560 -6.90 20.39 -12.65
C GLY A 560 -7.99 19.78 -11.76
N PHE A 561 -7.62 18.92 -10.80
CA PHE A 561 -8.56 18.35 -9.83
C PHE A 561 -8.57 19.16 -8.54
N ASP A 562 -9.78 19.39 -8.03
CA ASP A 562 -10.02 19.91 -6.69
C ASP A 562 -10.41 18.73 -5.78
N LEU A 563 -9.46 18.20 -5.00
CA LEU A 563 -9.72 17.02 -4.17
C LEU A 563 -10.61 17.31 -2.95
N HIS A 564 -10.87 18.59 -2.65
CA HIS A 564 -11.87 19.00 -1.66
C HIS A 564 -13.28 18.98 -2.23
N SER A 565 -13.43 18.87 -3.55
CA SER A 565 -14.74 18.76 -4.21
C SER A 565 -15.17 17.31 -4.38
N LYS A 566 -16.37 17.00 -3.93
CA LYS A 566 -17.03 15.71 -4.20
C LYS A 566 -17.16 15.41 -5.68
N ASP A 567 -17.24 16.42 -6.53
CA ASP A 567 -17.44 16.21 -7.96
C ASP A 567 -16.26 15.49 -8.62
N PHE A 568 -15.03 15.64 -8.10
CA PHE A 568 -13.90 14.84 -8.54
C PHE A 568 -14.13 13.36 -8.21
N TRP A 569 -14.43 13.07 -6.94
CA TRP A 569 -14.64 11.71 -6.45
C TRP A 569 -15.84 11.01 -7.11
N ARG A 570 -16.93 11.74 -7.39
CA ARG A 570 -18.08 11.25 -8.15
C ARG A 570 -17.69 10.82 -9.56
N LYS A 571 -16.92 11.64 -10.28
CA LYS A 571 -16.40 11.27 -11.63
C LYS A 571 -15.51 10.03 -11.58
N SER A 572 -14.72 9.86 -10.53
CA SER A 572 -13.95 8.64 -10.31
C SER A 572 -14.85 7.42 -10.12
N LEU A 573 -15.90 7.55 -9.30
CA LEU A 573 -16.87 6.49 -9.04
C LEU A 573 -17.76 6.19 -10.25
N ASP A 574 -18.02 7.16 -11.12
CA ASP A 574 -18.75 6.97 -12.38
C ASP A 574 -18.06 5.95 -13.30
N VAL A 575 -16.72 5.90 -13.31
CA VAL A 575 -15.97 4.88 -14.07
C VAL A 575 -16.31 3.47 -13.56
N ILE A 576 -16.43 3.30 -12.24
CA ILE A 576 -16.84 2.01 -11.65
C ILE A 576 -18.31 1.73 -11.93
N LYS A 577 -19.17 2.74 -11.85
CA LYS A 577 -20.59 2.62 -12.21
C LYS A 577 -20.77 2.16 -13.66
N GLU A 578 -19.98 2.67 -14.60
CA GLU A 578 -19.97 2.22 -15.99
C GLU A 578 -19.53 0.75 -16.11
N GLU A 579 -18.54 0.31 -15.35
CA GLU A 579 -18.15 -1.11 -15.28
C GLU A 579 -19.30 -1.98 -14.72
N ILE A 580 -20.03 -1.50 -13.72
CA ILE A 580 -21.24 -2.17 -13.19
C ILE A 580 -22.32 -2.27 -14.27
N ASP A 581 -22.61 -1.18 -14.98
CA ASP A 581 -23.58 -1.18 -16.07
C ASP A 581 -23.18 -2.17 -17.18
N GLN A 582 -21.89 -2.28 -17.50
CA GLN A 582 -21.36 -3.28 -18.44
C GLN A 582 -21.52 -4.71 -17.93
N PHE A 583 -21.17 -4.99 -16.66
CA PHE A 583 -21.36 -6.31 -16.04
C PHE A 583 -22.81 -6.77 -16.14
N ILE A 584 -23.76 -5.90 -15.78
CA ILE A 584 -25.20 -6.19 -15.83
C ILE A 584 -25.67 -6.48 -17.25
N SER A 585 -25.12 -5.78 -18.26
CA SER A 585 -25.46 -6.03 -19.67
C SER A 585 -24.95 -7.38 -20.21
N LEU A 586 -23.96 -7.99 -19.53
CA LEU A 586 -23.35 -9.26 -19.94
C LEU A 586 -24.02 -10.48 -19.33
N ILE A 587 -24.80 -10.34 -18.25
CA ILE A 587 -25.41 -11.47 -17.54
C ILE A 587 -26.80 -11.85 -18.07
#